data_AF-A0A7C1A4K1-F1
#
_entry.id   AF-A0A7C1A4K1-F1
#
_cell.length_a   1.000
_cell.length_b   1.000
_cell.length_c   1.000
_cell.angle_alpha   90.00
_cell.angle_beta   90.00
_cell.angle_gamma   90.00
#
_symmetry.space_group_name_H-M   'P 1'
#
loop_
_entity.id
_entity.type
_entity.pdbx_description
1 polymer ?
#
loop_
_entity_poly.entity_id
_entity_poly.type
_entity_poly.pdbx_seq_one_letter_code
_entity_poly.pdbx_strand_id
1 'polypeptide(L)' 'MLLERLKAIEDKYNELTNLMSDPEVLADFPRYQKYSTEQAEISEIVEKYKEYKKVLA' A
#
# COMPACT_ATOMS: atom_id res chain seq x y z
N MET A 1 -17.87 1.32 7.32
CA MET A 1 -18.45 1.88 6.08
C MET A 1 -17.46 1.75 4.91
N LEU A 2 -17.85 2.05 3.66
CA LEU A 2 -16.98 1.88 2.47
C LEU A 2 -15.69 2.72 2.53
N LEU A 3 -15.79 4.00 2.91
CA LEU A 3 -14.62 4.89 3.02
C LEU A 3 -13.61 4.41 4.06
N GLU A 4 -14.07 3.83 5.16
CA GLU A 4 -13.19 3.22 6.16
C GLU A 4 -12.44 2.00 5.60
N ARG A 5 -13.08 1.20 4.73
CA ARG A 5 -12.41 0.08 4.04
C ARG A 5 -11.34 0.57 3.07
N LEU A 6 -11.63 1.61 2.29
CA LEU A 6 -10.66 2.22 1.38
C LEU A 6 -9.47 2.83 2.14
N LYS A 7 -9.74 3.47 3.28
CA LYS A 7 -8.70 3.95 4.19
C LYS A 7 -7.83 2.80 4.72
N ALA A 8 -8.44 1.70 5.18
CA ALA A 8 -7.68 0.54 5.66
C ALA A 8 -6.79 -0.08 4.55
N ILE A 9 -7.25 -0.07 3.30
CA ILE A 9 -6.46 -0.51 2.14
C ILE A 9 -5.28 0.45 1.88
N GLU A 10 -5.51 1.76 1.94
CA GLU A 10 -4.44 2.76 1.84
C GLU A 10 -3.41 2.63 2.98
N ASP A 11 -3.86 2.41 4.21
CA ASP A 11 -2.99 2.21 5.37
C ASP A 11 -2.11 0.97 5.18
N LYS A 12 -2.68 -0.16 4.72
CA LYS A 12 -1.92 -1.38 4.39
C LYS A 12 -0.90 -1.12 3.28
N TYR A 13 -1.27 -0.40 2.22
CA TYR A 13 -0.35 -0.06 1.13
C TYR A 13 0.85 0.75 1.64
N ASN A 14 0.61 1.74 2.50
CA ASN A 14 1.67 2.56 3.09
C ASN A 14 2.55 1.73 4.04
N GLU A 15 1.95 0.83 4.83
CA GLU A 15 2.69 -0.10 5.69
C GLU A 15 3.65 -0.99 4.88
N LEU A 16 3.17 -1.61 3.80
CA LEU A 16 3.99 -2.43 2.90
C LEU A 16 5.13 -1.61 2.27
N THR A 17 4.84 -0.37 1.87
CA THR A 17 5.86 0.57 1.34
C THR A 17 6.95 0.86 2.36
N ASN A 18 6.55 1.08 3.62
CA ASN A 18 7.49 1.34 4.72
C ASN A 18 8.33 0.09 5.04
N LEU A 19 7.71 -1.09 5.10
CA LEU A 19 8.42 -2.36 5.33
C LEU A 19 9.45 -2.64 4.24
N MET A 20 9.13 -2.38 2.97
CA MET A 20 10.08 -2.52 1.86
C MET A 20 11.22 -1.49 1.88
N SER A 21 11.10 -0.43 2.67
CA SER A 21 12.17 0.56 2.87
C SER A 21 13.13 0.17 4.00
N ASP A 22 12.80 -0.87 4.77
CA ASP A 22 13.65 -1.39 5.85
C ASP A 22 14.88 -2.13 5.26
N PRO A 23 16.12 -1.77 5.67
CA PRO A 23 17.33 -2.48 5.24
C PRO A 23 17.31 -3.99 5.47
N GLU A 24 16.67 -4.48 6.54
CA GLU A 24 16.57 -5.91 6.83
C GLU A 24 15.68 -6.63 5.80
N VAL A 25 14.63 -5.96 5.33
CA VAL A 25 13.72 -6.49 4.30
C VAL A 25 14.37 -6.40 2.93
N LEU A 26 15.09 -5.32 2.63
CA LEU A 26 15.84 -5.17 1.37
C LEU A 26 16.93 -6.24 1.22
N ALA A 27 17.53 -6.68 2.33
CA ALA A 27 18.50 -7.77 2.35
C ALA A 27 17.85 -9.17 2.22
N ASP A 28 16.55 -9.31 2.49
CA ASP A 28 15.78 -10.56 2.39
C ASP A 28 14.86 -10.52 1.15
N PHE A 29 15.41 -10.96 0.01
CA PHE A 29 14.70 -10.92 -1.28
C PHE A 29 13.32 -11.63 -1.25
N PRO A 30 13.16 -12.83 -0.65
CA PRO A 30 11.84 -13.44 -0.47
C PRO A 30 10.82 -12.55 0.26
N ARG A 31 11.22 -11.88 1.36
CA ARG A 31 10.33 -10.95 2.07
C ARG A 31 9.98 -9.74 1.23
N TYR A 32 10.98 -9.13 0.58
CA TYR A 32 10.77 -8.01 -0.31
C TYR A 32 9.79 -8.36 -1.45
N GLN A 33 9.98 -9.50 -2.11
CA GLN A 33 9.11 -9.96 -3.19
C GLN A 33 7.67 -10.17 -2.71
N LYS A 34 7.49 -10.75 -1.53
CA LYS A 34 6.17 -10.93 -0.92
C LYS A 34 5.48 -9.57 -0.71
N TYR A 35 6.14 -8.62 -0.05
CA TYR A 35 5.54 -7.31 0.21
C TYR A 35 5.28 -6.51 -1.06
N SER A 36 6.18 -6.58 -2.04
CA SER A 36 6.00 -5.92 -3.34
C SER A 36 4.80 -6.49 -4.09
N THR A 37 4.60 -7.81 -4.05
CA THR A 37 3.44 -8.47 -4.66
C THR A 37 2.14 -8.04 -3.96
N GLU A 38 2.08 -8.11 -2.63
CA GLU A 38 0.92 -7.67 -1.86
C GLU A 38 0.60 -6.18 -2.07
N GLN A 39 1.62 -5.34 -2.24
CA GLN A 39 1.45 -3.90 -2.48
C GLN A 39 0.89 -3.65 -3.89
N ALA A 40 1.38 -4.39 -4.89
CA ALA A 40 0.91 -4.28 -6.28
C ALA A 40 -0.55 -4.71 -6.44
N GLU A 41 -1.02 -5.70 -5.68
CA GLU A 41 -2.42 -6.15 -5.71
C GLU A 41 -3.43 -5.07 -5.28
N ILE A 42 -3.01 -4.12 -4.45
CA ILE A 42 -3.89 -3.06 -3.91
C ILE A 42 -3.57 -1.67 -4.45
N SER A 43 -2.57 -1.52 -5.32
CA SER A 43 -2.09 -0.22 -5.81
C SER A 43 -3.16 0.57 -6.56
N GLU A 44 -3.85 -0.08 -7.51
CA GLU A 44 -4.88 0.56 -8.34
C GLU A 44 -6.02 1.13 -7.50
N ILE A 45 -6.46 0.39 -6.47
CA ILE A 45 -7.52 0.82 -5.55
C ILE A 45 -7.05 2.07 -4.78
N VAL A 46 -5.82 2.07 -4.30
CA VAL A 46 -5.24 3.20 -3.55
C VAL A 46 -5.08 4.44 -4.44
N GLU A 47 -4.63 4.26 -5.69
CA GLU A 47 -4.53 5.35 -6.66
C GLU A 47 -5.89 6.02 -6.91
N LYS A 48 -6.93 5.22 -7.16
CA LYS A 48 -8.29 5.74 -7.35
C LYS A 48 -8.85 6.40 -6.10
N TYR A 49 -8.57 5.86 -4.91
CA TYR A 49 -8.97 6.49 -3.65
C TYR A 49 -8.25 7.83 -3.42
N LYS A 50 -6.96 7.93 -3.76
CA LYS A 50 -6.20 9.18 -3.69
C LYS A 50 -6.73 10.23 -4.67
N GLU A 51 -7.07 9.83 -5.90
CA GLU A 51 -7.74 10.70 -6.89
C GLU A 51 -9.07 11.23 -6.34
N TYR A 52 -9.91 10.35 -5.79
CA TYR A 52 -11.18 10.73 -5.18
C TYR A 52 -11.02 11.76 -4.05
N LYS A 53 -10.07 11.52 -3.13
CA LYS A 53 -9.79 12.47 -2.03
C LYS A 53 -9.37 13.85 -2.52
N LYS A 54 -8.62 13.94 -3.62
CA LYS A 54 -8.18 15.22 -4.21
C LYS A 54 -9.36 16.04 -4.76
N VAL A 55 -10.42 15.39 -5.23
CA VAL A 55 -11.62 16.07 -5.74
C VAL A 55 -12.50 16.61 -4.61
N LEU A 56 -12.44 15.97 -3.43
CA LEU A 56 -13.19 16.41 -2.25
C LEU A 56 -12.49 17.49 -1.42
N ALA A 57 -11.20 17.73 -1.66
CA ALA A 57 -10.38 18.71 -0.96
C ALA A 57 -10.53 20.10 -1.60
#